data_AF-A0A2T0ZTN3-F1
#
_entry.id   AF-A0A2T0ZTN3-F1
#
_cell.length_a   1.000
_cell.length_b   1.000
_cell.length_c   1.000
_cell.angle_alpha   90.00
_cell.angle_beta   90.00
_cell.angle_gamma   90.00
#
_symmetry.space_group_name_H-M   'P 1'
#
loop_
_entity.id
_entity.type
_entity.pdbx_description
1 polymer ?
#
loop_
_entity_poly.entity_id
_entity_poly.type
_entity_poly.pdbx_seq_one_letter_code
_entity_poly.pdbx_strand_id
1 'polypeptide(L)'
;MTWWQEPLPLPGLPDIVVRTVPTHPAVAVARFAAKIVPTASCHWYTAAIGDDGYGRYTYLDETGRQRTVSAHRFAWEATRPPGELINETHVLMHECNNTLCVYVGPGHVVLGTQLQNVRYADRLGRRRGNRPVAAHPAAITARAHRAQLRSGTIPSFRDESLTGHPALFAL
;
A
#
# COMPACT_ATOMS: atom_id res chain seq x y z
N MET A 1 -10.99 -5.14 23.85
CA MET A 1 -11.69 -5.27 22.55
C MET A 1 -10.64 -5.34 21.46
N THR A 2 -10.15 -6.54 21.20
CA THR A 2 -9.08 -6.86 20.26
C THR A 2 -9.72 -7.67 19.14
N TRP A 3 -9.96 -7.04 18.00
CA TRP A 3 -10.45 -7.71 16.79
C TRP A 3 -9.25 -8.00 15.88
N TRP A 4 -8.45 -8.98 16.30
CA TRP A 4 -7.52 -9.69 15.44
C TRP A 4 -7.80 -11.16 15.68
N GLN A 5 -8.60 -11.79 14.82
CA GLN A 5 -8.52 -13.25 14.71
C GLN A 5 -7.24 -13.54 13.93
N GLU A 6 -6.28 -14.19 14.58
CA GLU A 6 -5.16 -14.83 13.89
C GLU A 6 -5.72 -15.73 12.79
N PRO A 7 -5.25 -15.63 11.54
CA PRO A 7 -5.62 -16.62 10.54
C PRO A 7 -5.06 -17.97 10.99
N LEU A 8 -5.95 -18.95 11.16
CA LEU A 8 -5.59 -20.33 11.46
C LEU A 8 -4.51 -20.81 10.47
N PRO A 9 -3.39 -21.39 10.95
CA PRO A 9 -2.39 -21.96 10.07
C PRO A 9 -3.02 -23.14 9.31
N LEU A 10 -3.04 -23.04 7.98
CA LEU A 10 -3.45 -24.16 7.12
C LEU A 10 -2.37 -25.26 7.21
N PRO A 11 -2.69 -26.48 7.67
CA PRO A 11 -1.69 -27.54 7.75
C PRO A 11 -1.29 -28.01 6.34
N GLY A 12 0.02 -28.02 6.05
CA GLY A 12 0.58 -28.77 4.92
C GLY A 12 1.15 -27.98 3.74
N LEU A 13 1.43 -26.68 3.85
CA LEU A 13 2.22 -25.97 2.82
C LEU A 13 3.69 -25.87 3.25
N PRO A 14 4.66 -26.31 2.41
CA PRO A 14 6.08 -26.23 2.74
C PRO A 14 6.56 -24.77 2.73
N ASP A 15 7.39 -24.47 3.73
CA ASP A 15 8.21 -23.27 3.94
C ASP A 15 7.51 -21.92 3.74
N ILE A 16 6.87 -21.45 4.82
CA ILE A 16 6.46 -20.05 4.94
C ILE A 16 7.72 -19.20 4.73
N VAL A 17 7.79 -18.47 3.61
CA VAL A 17 8.79 -17.42 3.46
C VAL A 17 8.41 -16.32 4.44
N VAL A 18 9.03 -16.36 5.61
CA VAL A 18 8.78 -15.41 6.70
C VAL A 18 9.90 -14.38 6.70
N ARG A 19 9.52 -13.12 6.62
CA ARG A 19 10.39 -12.00 6.97
C ARG A 19 9.95 -11.43 8.32
N THR A 20 10.81 -10.69 8.97
CA THR A 20 10.44 -9.87 10.13
C THR A 20 10.15 -8.43 9.72
N VAL A 21 9.18 -7.80 10.37
CA VAL A 21 9.00 -6.34 10.27
C VAL A 21 10.29 -5.67 10.74
N PRO A 22 10.93 -4.83 9.91
CA PRO A 22 12.15 -4.15 10.29
C PRO A 22 11.87 -3.08 11.35
N THR A 23 12.85 -2.78 12.20
CA THR A 23 12.79 -1.58 13.01
C THR A 23 12.87 -0.35 12.10
N HIS A 24 11.89 0.54 12.21
CA HIS A 24 11.93 1.84 11.53
C HIS A 24 12.42 2.93 12.49
N PRO A 25 13.53 3.61 12.20
CA PRO A 25 14.00 4.71 13.05
C PRO A 25 12.94 5.81 13.18
N ALA A 26 12.79 6.40 14.37
CA ALA A 26 11.79 7.44 14.62
C ALA A 26 11.92 8.63 13.65
N VAL A 27 13.15 9.00 13.27
CA VAL A 27 13.41 10.03 12.25
C VAL A 27 12.88 9.65 10.87
N ALA A 28 12.93 8.36 10.50
CA ALA A 28 12.37 7.86 9.26
C ALA A 28 10.84 7.90 9.30
N VAL A 29 10.22 7.55 10.42
CA VAL A 29 8.76 7.65 10.60
C VAL A 29 8.30 9.11 10.49
N ALA A 30 8.96 10.03 11.19
CA ALA A 30 8.64 11.46 11.15
C ALA A 30 8.78 12.05 9.72
N ARG A 31 9.88 11.72 9.03
CA ARG A 31 10.10 12.15 7.63
C ARG A 31 9.11 11.55 6.65
N PHE A 32 8.57 10.36 6.94
CA PHE A 32 7.52 9.74 6.16
C PHE A 32 6.19 10.46 6.37
N ALA A 33 5.80 10.70 7.63
CA ALA A 33 4.58 11.41 7.98
C ALA A 33 4.49 12.80 7.34
N ALA A 34 5.62 13.53 7.29
CA ALA A 34 5.71 14.84 6.62
C ALA A 34 5.48 14.79 5.09
N LYS A 35 5.39 13.61 4.47
CA LYS A 35 5.12 13.43 3.03
C LYS A 35 3.66 13.05 2.77
N ILE A 36 2.83 13.02 3.79
CA ILE A 36 1.43 12.61 3.70
C ILE A 36 0.54 13.84 3.72
N VAL A 37 -0.37 13.93 2.75
CA VAL A 37 -1.49 14.88 2.77
C VAL A 37 -2.77 14.08 3.05
N PRO A 38 -3.34 14.16 4.27
CA PRO A 38 -4.62 13.54 4.55
C PRO A 38 -5.75 14.29 3.84
N THR A 39 -6.74 13.54 3.35
CA THR A 39 -7.98 14.06 2.78
C THR A 39 -9.16 13.36 3.44
N ALA A 40 -10.40 13.73 3.09
CA ALA A 40 -11.58 13.07 3.62
C ALA A 40 -11.68 11.56 3.27
N SER A 41 -10.97 11.12 2.22
CA SER A 41 -10.96 9.71 1.78
C SER A 41 -9.59 9.06 1.98
N CYS A 42 -8.58 9.47 1.21
CA CYS A 42 -7.26 8.84 1.22
C CYS A 42 -6.21 9.66 2.00
N HIS A 43 -5.17 8.99 2.49
CA HIS A 43 -3.92 9.63 2.93
C HIS A 43 -2.90 9.58 1.78
N TRP A 44 -2.64 10.72 1.15
CA TRP A 44 -1.87 10.78 -0.09
C TRP A 44 -0.38 10.95 0.15
N TYR A 45 0.43 10.05 -0.40
CA TYR A 45 1.87 10.19 -0.44
C TYR A 45 2.32 11.16 -1.53
N THR A 46 3.13 12.15 -1.18
CA THR A 46 3.48 13.29 -2.06
C THR A 46 4.95 13.33 -2.50
N ALA A 47 5.75 12.29 -2.24
CA ALA A 47 7.16 12.26 -2.59
C ALA A 47 7.47 11.42 -3.86
N ALA A 48 8.49 10.56 -3.84
CA ALA A 48 8.95 9.84 -5.01
C ALA A 48 7.91 8.81 -5.49
N ILE A 49 7.83 8.60 -6.80
CA ILE A 49 6.86 7.69 -7.46
C ILE A 49 7.66 6.83 -8.44
N GLY A 50 7.51 5.51 -8.34
CA GLY A 50 8.13 4.56 -9.26
C GLY A 50 7.44 4.52 -10.62
N ASP A 51 8.03 3.80 -11.57
CA ASP A 51 7.46 3.68 -12.92
C ASP A 51 6.20 2.82 -12.98
N ASP A 52 5.91 2.06 -11.92
CA ASP A 52 4.64 1.34 -11.72
C ASP A 52 3.53 2.23 -11.12
N GLY A 53 3.87 3.45 -10.68
CA GLY A 53 2.94 4.44 -10.15
C GLY A 53 2.71 4.37 -8.65
N TYR A 54 3.40 3.48 -7.94
CA TYR A 54 3.39 3.46 -6.47
C TYR A 54 4.36 4.46 -5.89
N GLY A 55 3.99 5.03 -4.74
CA GLY A 55 4.92 5.84 -3.94
C GLY A 55 6.16 5.03 -3.54
N ARG A 56 7.32 5.67 -3.50
CA ARG A 56 8.60 5.10 -3.07
C ARG A 56 9.15 5.89 -1.92
N TYR A 57 9.55 5.19 -0.85
CA TYR A 57 10.17 5.81 0.29
C TYR A 57 11.56 5.21 0.54
N THR A 58 12.55 6.09 0.59
CA THR A 58 13.94 5.77 0.89
C THR A 58 14.31 6.35 2.24
N TYR A 59 14.89 5.53 3.11
CA TYR A 59 15.30 5.90 4.46
C TYR A 59 16.59 5.16 4.85
N LEU A 60 17.26 5.62 5.91
CA LEU A 60 18.36 4.88 6.55
C LEU A 60 17.77 4.01 7.65
N ASP A 61 18.11 2.73 7.68
CA ASP A 61 17.78 1.83 8.79
C ASP A 61 18.66 2.11 10.02
N GLU A 62 18.43 1.36 11.11
CA GLU A 62 19.18 1.51 12.37
C GLU A 62 20.68 1.24 12.25
N THR A 63 21.12 0.53 11.20
CA THR A 63 22.54 0.29 10.89
C THR A 63 23.16 1.38 10.02
N GLY A 64 22.38 2.40 9.66
CA GLY A 64 22.79 3.45 8.73
C GLY A 64 22.75 3.03 7.26
N ARG A 65 22.19 1.85 6.93
CA ARG A 65 22.07 1.39 5.54
C ARG A 65 20.82 1.98 4.88
N GLN A 66 20.97 2.43 3.64
CA GLN A 66 19.86 2.91 2.84
C GLN A 66 18.92 1.76 2.43
N ARG A 67 17.63 1.95 2.66
CA ARG A 67 16.54 1.05 2.25
C ARG A 67 15.53 1.81 1.42
N THR A 68 15.00 1.17 0.38
CA THR A 68 13.92 1.71 -0.44
C THR A 68 12.79 0.70 -0.51
N VAL A 69 11.58 1.12 -0.16
CA VAL A 69 10.36 0.29 -0.18
C VAL A 69 9.20 1.06 -0.83
N SER A 70 8.09 0.39 -1.16
CA SER A 70 6.86 1.10 -1.52
C SER A 70 6.34 1.87 -0.31
N ALA A 71 5.76 3.05 -0.56
CA ALA A 71 5.30 3.94 0.51
C ALA A 71 4.19 3.29 1.36
N HIS A 72 3.26 2.57 0.74
CA HIS A 72 2.22 1.84 1.46
C HIS A 72 2.79 0.68 2.31
N ARG A 73 3.89 0.03 1.86
CA ARG A 73 4.57 -1.01 2.65
C ARG A 73 5.21 -0.39 3.89
N PHE A 74 5.91 0.74 3.75
CA PHE A 74 6.46 1.44 4.90
C PHE A 74 5.37 1.84 5.89
N ALA A 75 4.25 2.38 5.41
CA ALA A 75 3.13 2.73 6.29
C ALA A 75 2.58 1.51 7.03
N TRP A 76 2.39 0.40 6.33
CA TRP A 76 1.92 -0.85 6.93
C TRP A 76 2.91 -1.41 7.97
N GLU A 77 4.20 -1.52 7.61
CA GLU A 77 5.26 -1.98 8.52
C GLU A 77 5.36 -1.06 9.76
N ALA A 78 5.21 0.26 9.61
CA ALA A 78 5.24 1.21 10.72
C ALA A 78 4.03 1.11 11.68
N THR A 79 2.97 0.40 11.31
CA THR A 79 1.84 0.09 12.23
C THR A 79 2.04 -1.20 13.01
N ARG A 80 3.14 -1.91 12.80
CA ARG A 80 3.41 -3.23 13.37
C ARG A 80 4.58 -3.20 14.36
N PRO A 81 4.55 -4.08 15.39
CA PRO A 81 5.72 -4.32 16.23
C PRO A 81 6.95 -4.74 15.39
N PRO A 82 8.13 -4.15 15.65
CA PRO A 82 9.39 -4.65 15.09
C PRO A 82 9.58 -6.13 15.44
N GLY A 83 10.07 -6.93 14.48
CA GLY A 83 10.26 -8.36 14.66
C GLY A 83 9.02 -9.23 14.42
N GLU A 84 7.82 -8.65 14.23
CA GLU A 84 6.63 -9.42 13.86
C GLU A 84 6.89 -10.23 12.58
N LEU A 85 6.52 -11.51 12.59
CA LEU A 85 6.67 -12.41 11.46
C LEU A 85 5.61 -12.09 10.40
N ILE A 86 6.07 -11.82 9.18
CA ILE A 86 5.25 -11.49 8.03
C ILE A 86 5.48 -12.51 6.93
N ASN A 87 4.39 -13.07 6.41
CA ASN A 87 4.46 -13.99 5.28
C ASN A 87 4.66 -13.18 3.98
N GLU A 88 5.81 -13.38 3.33
CA GLU A 88 6.22 -12.63 2.14
C GLU A 88 5.31 -12.86 0.92
N THR A 89 4.50 -13.92 0.92
CA THR A 89 3.52 -14.18 -0.15
C THR A 89 2.31 -13.25 -0.09
N HIS A 90 2.11 -12.55 1.04
CA HIS A 90 1.06 -11.54 1.13
C HIS A 90 1.44 -10.25 0.43
N VAL A 91 0.44 -9.66 -0.21
CA VAL A 91 0.51 -8.37 -0.89
C VAL A 91 -0.29 -7.33 -0.13
N LEU A 92 0.10 -6.07 -0.29
CA LEU A 92 -0.67 -4.93 0.20
C LEU A 92 -1.54 -4.42 -0.93
N MET A 93 -2.85 -4.55 -0.73
CA MET A 93 -3.88 -4.24 -1.71
C MET A 93 -4.45 -2.87 -1.44
N HIS A 94 -4.78 -2.14 -2.51
CA HIS A 94 -5.49 -0.87 -2.43
C HIS A 94 -6.95 -1.05 -2.79
N GLU A 95 -7.82 -1.17 -1.77
CA GLU A 95 -9.28 -1.20 -1.99
C GLU A 95 -9.76 0.15 -2.55
N CYS A 96 -9.27 1.27 -2.04
CA CYS A 96 -9.55 2.60 -2.63
C CYS A 96 -9.07 2.75 -4.09
N ASN A 97 -8.15 1.89 -4.54
CA ASN A 97 -7.55 1.90 -5.88
C ASN A 97 -6.72 3.14 -6.24
N ASN A 98 -6.22 3.82 -5.20
CA ASN A 98 -5.25 4.91 -5.26
C ASN A 98 -3.85 4.41 -4.95
N THR A 99 -2.95 4.33 -5.95
CA THR A 99 -1.57 3.85 -5.76
C THR A 99 -0.70 4.76 -4.86
N LEU A 100 -1.16 5.98 -4.55
CA LEU A 100 -0.51 6.90 -3.62
C LEU A 100 -1.11 6.87 -2.21
N CYS A 101 -2.18 6.11 -1.96
CA CYS A 101 -2.75 6.01 -0.63
C CYS A 101 -1.82 5.25 0.32
N VAL A 102 -1.61 5.78 1.52
CA VAL A 102 -0.81 5.12 2.58
C VAL A 102 -1.62 4.93 3.86
N TYR A 103 -2.94 5.12 3.81
CA TYR A 103 -3.81 4.84 4.94
C TYR A 103 -4.00 3.33 5.09
N VAL A 104 -3.60 2.79 6.23
CA VAL A 104 -3.65 1.35 6.52
C VAL A 104 -4.95 1.03 7.25
N GLY A 105 -5.76 0.17 6.65
CA GLY A 105 -7.07 -0.20 7.19
C GLY A 105 -8.09 -0.53 6.10
N PRO A 106 -9.28 -0.99 6.52
CA PRO A 106 -10.38 -1.32 5.61
C PRO A 106 -10.69 -0.18 4.64
N GLY A 107 -10.96 -0.52 3.38
CA GLY A 107 -11.21 0.44 2.31
C GLY A 107 -9.96 1.07 1.71
N HIS A 108 -8.77 0.93 2.31
CA HIS A 108 -7.55 1.52 1.77
C HIS A 108 -6.46 0.46 1.60
N VAL A 109 -5.39 0.52 2.39
CA VAL A 109 -4.30 -0.45 2.32
C VAL A 109 -4.59 -1.61 3.26
N VAL A 110 -4.86 -2.77 2.69
CA VAL A 110 -5.16 -4.02 3.42
C VAL A 110 -4.20 -5.13 3.02
N LEU A 111 -3.94 -6.06 3.94
CA LEU A 111 -3.17 -7.26 3.65
C LEU A 111 -4.06 -8.27 2.91
N GLY A 112 -3.54 -8.90 1.87
CA GLY A 112 -4.25 -9.97 1.16
C GLY A 112 -3.30 -10.85 0.36
N THR A 113 -3.87 -11.73 -0.45
CA THR A 113 -3.15 -12.61 -1.36
C THR A 113 -3.12 -12.02 -2.77
N GLN A 114 -2.15 -12.45 -3.58
CA GLN A 114 -2.11 -12.07 -4.99
C GLN A 114 -3.41 -12.47 -5.73
N LEU A 115 -4.03 -13.59 -5.36
CA LEU A 115 -5.31 -14.02 -5.93
C LEU A 115 -6.45 -13.05 -5.59
N GLN A 116 -6.54 -12.59 -4.34
CA GLN A 116 -7.53 -11.58 -3.94
C GLN A 116 -7.31 -10.28 -4.69
N ASN A 117 -6.06 -9.84 -4.86
CA ASN A 117 -5.72 -8.64 -5.62
C ASN A 117 -6.16 -8.73 -7.10
N VAL A 118 -5.89 -9.86 -7.75
CA VAL A 118 -6.33 -10.09 -9.13
C VAL A 118 -7.85 -10.13 -9.24
N ARG A 119 -8.54 -10.86 -8.36
CA ARG A 119 -10.02 -10.92 -8.33
C ARG A 119 -10.63 -9.54 -8.11
N TYR A 120 -10.03 -8.71 -7.27
CA TYR A 120 -10.49 -7.34 -7.06
C TYR A 120 -10.36 -6.49 -8.32
N ALA A 121 -9.20 -6.55 -8.97
CA ALA A 121 -8.99 -5.86 -10.24
C ALA A 121 -9.95 -6.34 -11.34
N ASP A 122 -10.26 -7.64 -11.39
CA ASP A 122 -11.25 -8.22 -12.30
C ASP A 122 -12.66 -7.68 -12.04
N ARG A 123 -13.10 -7.66 -10.77
CA ARG A 123 -14.43 -7.13 -10.39
C ARG A 123 -14.61 -5.65 -10.76
N LEU A 124 -13.54 -4.87 -10.68
CA LEU A 124 -13.54 -3.46 -11.08
C LEU A 124 -13.34 -3.23 -12.59
N GLY A 125 -13.19 -4.30 -13.40
CA GLY A 125 -12.90 -4.18 -14.83
C GLY A 125 -11.54 -3.54 -15.12
N ARG A 126 -10.59 -3.63 -14.17
CA ARG A 126 -9.28 -2.97 -14.21
C ARG A 126 -8.12 -3.90 -14.51
N ARG A 127 -8.34 -5.21 -14.64
CA ARG A 127 -7.28 -6.13 -15.03
C ARG A 127 -6.81 -5.81 -16.44
N ARG A 128 -5.54 -5.44 -16.54
CA ARG A 128 -4.87 -5.22 -17.82
C ARG A 128 -4.04 -6.46 -18.14
N GLY A 129 -4.17 -6.99 -19.36
CA GLY A 129 -3.28 -8.02 -19.85
C GLY A 129 -1.84 -7.50 -19.98
N ASN A 130 -0.90 -8.39 -20.30
CA ASN A 130 0.52 -8.06 -20.44
C ASN A 130 0.81 -7.32 -21.76
N ARG A 131 0.29 -6.09 -21.91
CA ARG A 131 0.54 -5.24 -23.08
C ARG A 131 1.67 -4.27 -22.75
N PRO A 132 2.75 -4.22 -23.56
CA PRO A 132 3.80 -3.23 -23.37
C PRO A 132 3.21 -1.83 -23.56
N VAL A 133 3.53 -0.93 -22.62
CA VAL A 133 3.14 0.48 -22.64
C VAL A 133 4.41 1.31 -22.44
N ALA A 134 4.53 2.43 -23.15
CA ALA A 134 5.69 3.32 -23.03
C ALA A 134 5.83 3.93 -21.62
N ALA A 135 4.71 4.10 -20.92
CA ALA A 135 4.65 4.46 -19.51
C ALA A 135 3.44 3.81 -18.87
N HIS A 136 3.59 3.34 -17.62
CA HIS A 136 2.48 2.72 -16.90
C HIS A 136 1.38 3.77 -16.62
N PRO A 137 0.11 3.53 -17.01
CA PRO A 137 -0.96 4.49 -16.79
C PRO A 137 -1.10 4.95 -15.34
N ALA A 138 -0.87 4.05 -14.37
CA ALA A 138 -0.91 4.43 -12.97
C ALA A 138 0.21 5.41 -12.58
N ALA A 139 1.39 5.33 -13.22
CA ALA A 139 2.47 6.28 -12.97
C ALA A 139 2.15 7.67 -13.52
N ILE A 140 1.52 7.76 -14.69
CA ILE A 140 1.04 9.04 -15.25
C ILE A 140 0.02 9.67 -14.29
N THR A 141 -1.02 8.92 -13.91
CA THR A 141 -2.06 9.39 -12.98
C THR A 141 -1.48 9.79 -11.62
N ALA A 142 -0.62 8.95 -11.03
CA ALA A 142 0.00 9.25 -9.74
C ALA A 142 0.85 10.53 -9.78
N ARG A 143 1.64 10.73 -10.84
CA ARG A 143 2.47 11.95 -11.00
C ARG A 143 1.58 13.19 -11.15
N ALA A 144 0.48 13.11 -11.88
CA ALA A 144 -0.49 14.19 -12.01
C ALA A 144 -1.17 14.52 -10.66
N HIS A 145 -1.66 13.52 -9.94
CA HIS A 145 -2.27 13.71 -8.62
C HIS A 145 -1.28 14.31 -7.61
N ARG A 146 -0.02 13.84 -7.60
CA ARG A 146 1.03 14.43 -6.76
C ARG A 146 1.29 15.90 -7.11
N ALA A 147 1.31 16.25 -8.39
CA ALA A 147 1.51 17.63 -8.81
C ALA A 147 0.39 18.54 -8.28
N GLN A 148 -0.87 18.10 -8.38
CA GLN A 148 -2.02 18.81 -7.80
C GLN A 148 -1.88 18.98 -6.28
N LEU A 149 -1.56 17.90 -5.55
CA LEU A 149 -1.39 17.98 -4.10
C LEU A 149 -0.29 18.96 -3.68
N ARG A 150 0.83 19.00 -4.42
CA ARG A 150 1.92 19.95 -4.17
C ARG A 150 1.56 21.39 -4.51
N SER A 151 0.58 21.62 -5.39
CA SER A 151 0.03 22.96 -5.64
C SER A 151 -1.11 23.34 -4.69
N GLY A 152 -1.43 22.50 -3.69
CA GLY A 152 -2.52 22.73 -2.75
C GLY A 152 -3.91 22.30 -3.26
N THR A 153 -3.97 21.60 -4.39
CA THR A 153 -5.21 21.12 -4.99
C THR A 153 -5.44 19.65 -4.67
N ILE A 154 -6.61 19.31 -4.13
CA ILE A 154 -6.99 17.91 -3.91
C ILE A 154 -7.37 17.29 -5.26
N PRO A 155 -6.76 16.16 -5.67
CA PRO A 155 -7.12 15.47 -6.91
C PRO A 155 -8.58 15.01 -6.91
N SER A 156 -9.25 15.20 -8.05
CA SER A 156 -10.54 14.55 -8.29
C SER A 156 -10.30 13.04 -8.46
N PHE A 157 -10.56 12.29 -7.40
CA PHE A 157 -10.33 10.85 -7.33
C PHE A 157 -11.58 10.14 -6.84
N ARG A 158 -12.05 9.15 -7.61
CA ARG A 158 -13.12 8.25 -7.19
C ARG A 158 -12.53 7.18 -6.28
N ASP A 159 -12.87 7.24 -5.00
CA ASP A 159 -12.49 6.21 -4.04
C ASP A 159 -13.36 4.97 -4.23
N GLU A 160 -12.76 3.89 -4.73
CA GLU A 160 -13.47 2.64 -5.02
C GLU A 160 -13.88 1.87 -3.77
N SER A 161 -13.39 2.25 -2.58
CA SER A 161 -13.89 1.67 -1.34
C SER A 161 -15.26 2.19 -0.94
N LEU A 162 -15.62 3.39 -1.41
CA LEU A 162 -16.89 4.04 -1.11
C LEU A 162 -18.01 3.63 -2.08
N THR A 163 -17.72 2.85 -3.11
CA THR A 163 -18.69 2.49 -4.17
C THR A 163 -19.56 1.28 -3.83
N GLY A 164 -19.48 0.78 -2.59
CA GLY A 164 -20.37 -0.30 -2.10
C GLY A 164 -20.02 -1.68 -2.61
N HIS A 165 -18.85 -1.88 -3.25
CA HIS A 165 -18.31 -3.22 -3.40
C HIS A 165 -18.02 -3.76 -2.00
N PRO A 166 -18.57 -4.94 -1.61
CA PRO A 166 -18.23 -5.51 -0.33
C PRO A 166 -16.71 -5.63 -0.26
N ALA A 167 -16.12 -5.12 0.82
CA ALA A 167 -14.73 -5.37 1.15
C ALA A 167 -14.46 -6.86 0.88
N LEU A 168 -13.29 -7.21 0.35
CA LEU A 168 -12.98 -8.60 -0.01
C LEU A 168 -13.11 -9.59 1.16
N PHE A 169 -13.34 -9.07 2.37
CA PHE A 169 -13.44 -9.72 3.66
C PHE A 169 -14.88 -9.81 4.22
N ALA A 170 -15.92 -9.47 3.45
CA ALA A 170 -17.28 -9.85 3.80
C ALA A 170 -17.54 -11.29 3.35
N LEU A 171 -17.16 -12.25 4.21
CA LEU A 171 -17.80 -13.55 4.51
C LEU A 171 -16.97 -14.26 5.58
#